data_AF-A0A2A9EJ99-F1
#
_entry.id   AF-A0A2A9EJ99-F1
#
_cell.length_a   1.000
_cell.length_b   1.000
_cell.length_c   1.000
_cell.angle_alpha   90.00
_cell.angle_beta   90.00
_cell.angle_gamma   90.00
#
_symmetry.space_group_name_H-M   'P 1'
#
loop_
_entity.id
_entity.type
_entity.pdbx_description
1 polymer ?
#
loop_
_entity_poly.entity_id
_entity_poly.type
_entity_poly.pdbx_seq_one_letter_code
_entity_poly.pdbx_strand_id
1 'polypeptide(L)'
;MTTTQGAAGPPVTPERPGTPPDPLAPVRAALLEQALADAAATGARADADAEALLARARSEAEAVREAARAEGRADGLALVGAERARARREARGVVLAAQRQVFEDLTARVRDALPRLRDDPAYPAWHDRAVAQIRAALGPDAAVTKLPEGGVSAEAAGRRAVVPLAALAGRAVEAVGPEGLWAP
;
A
#
# COMPACT_ATOMS: atom_id res chain seq x y z
N MET A 1 93.37 75.83 -56.51
CA MET A 1 93.70 75.07 -57.75
C MET A 1 92.54 74.13 -58.04
N THR A 2 91.89 74.34 -59.20
CA THR A 2 91.29 73.33 -60.10
C THR A 2 90.11 72.43 -59.64
N THR A 3 88.90 72.83 -60.07
CA THR A 3 87.81 72.16 -60.83
C THR A 3 87.47 70.65 -60.71
N THR A 4 86.15 70.37 -60.89
CA THR A 4 85.49 69.16 -61.49
C THR A 4 84.79 68.24 -60.46
N GLN A 5 83.58 67.66 -60.57
CA GLN A 5 82.38 67.69 -61.44
C GLN A 5 81.38 66.64 -60.88
N GLY A 6 80.06 66.82 -61.11
CA GLY A 6 79.05 65.73 -61.13
C GLY A 6 78.25 65.54 -59.82
N ALA A 7 76.96 65.91 -59.74
CA ALA A 7 75.77 65.31 -60.35
C ALA A 7 75.31 63.99 -59.69
N ALA A 8 74.22 64.06 -58.89
CA ALA A 8 73.15 63.06 -58.79
C ALA A 8 72.06 63.59 -57.84
N GLY A 9 70.93 64.04 -58.39
CA GLY A 9 69.74 64.38 -57.60
C GLY A 9 69.07 63.12 -57.02
N PRO A 10 68.37 63.22 -55.88
CA PRO A 10 67.64 62.09 -55.31
C PRO A 10 66.48 61.67 -56.24
N PRO A 11 66.13 60.37 -56.33
CA PRO A 11 65.02 59.91 -57.14
C PRO A 11 63.70 60.46 -56.57
N VAL A 12 63.06 61.34 -57.34
CA VAL A 12 61.68 61.77 -57.11
C VAL A 12 60.80 60.54 -57.35
N THR A 13 60.20 60.03 -56.28
CA THR A 13 59.23 58.94 -56.38
C THR A 13 57.96 59.52 -57.03
N PRO A 14 57.44 58.99 -58.15
CA PRO A 14 56.22 59.51 -58.72
C PRO A 14 55.06 59.23 -57.77
N GLU A 15 54.38 60.29 -57.31
CA GLU A 15 53.06 60.22 -56.70
C GLU A 15 52.14 59.40 -57.61
N ARG A 16 51.58 58.31 -57.07
CA ARG A 16 50.56 57.55 -57.79
C ARG A 16 49.33 58.44 -57.99
N PRO A 17 48.73 58.49 -59.19
CA PRO A 17 47.45 59.17 -59.39
C PRO A 17 46.40 58.57 -58.44
N GLY A 18 45.68 59.44 -57.72
CA GLY A 18 44.63 59.04 -56.81
C GLY A 18 43.59 58.16 -57.51
N THR A 19 43.20 57.07 -56.86
CA THR A 19 42.15 56.16 -57.34
C THR A 19 40.89 56.96 -57.71
N PRO A 20 40.29 56.76 -58.90
CA PRO A 20 39.09 57.48 -59.28
C PRO A 20 37.93 57.17 -58.31
N PRO A 21 37.05 58.15 -58.04
CA PRO A 21 35.95 57.96 -57.10
C PRO A 21 35.03 56.83 -57.58
N ASP A 22 34.72 55.92 -56.67
CA ASP A 22 33.89 54.75 -56.90
C ASP A 22 32.40 55.13 -56.78
N PRO A 23 31.66 55.22 -57.90
CA PRO A 23 30.28 55.69 -57.89
C PRO A 23 29.31 54.73 -57.20
N LEU A 24 29.73 53.48 -56.96
CA LEU A 24 28.91 52.46 -56.28
C LEU A 24 29.17 52.38 -54.78
N ALA A 25 30.14 53.14 -54.25
CA ALA A 25 30.46 53.16 -52.83
C ALA A 25 29.23 53.44 -51.93
N PRO A 26 28.32 54.39 -52.26
CA PRO A 26 27.13 54.64 -51.44
C PRO A 26 26.16 53.46 -51.42
N VAL A 27 25.98 52.79 -52.56
CA VAL A 27 25.08 51.62 -52.67
C VAL A 27 25.64 50.44 -51.89
N ARG A 28 26.95 50.19 -51.96
CA ARG A 28 27.60 49.15 -51.17
C ARG A 28 27.51 49.42 -49.67
N ALA A 29 27.70 50.68 -49.26
CA ALA A 29 27.56 51.06 -47.85
C ALA A 29 26.12 50.80 -47.36
N ALA A 30 25.10 51.20 -48.13
CA ALA A 30 23.70 50.96 -47.79
C ALA A 30 23.35 49.47 -47.72
N LEU A 31 23.83 48.65 -48.67
CA LEU A 31 23.61 47.19 -48.65
C LEU A 31 24.29 46.52 -47.45
N LEU A 32 25.50 46.96 -47.08
CA LEU A 32 26.19 46.45 -45.91
C LEU A 32 25.46 46.84 -44.63
N GLU A 33 25.02 48.09 -44.51
CA GLU A 33 24.23 48.57 -43.36
C GLU A 33 22.94 47.76 -43.21
N GLN A 34 22.21 47.56 -44.32
CA GLN A 34 21.00 46.74 -44.34
C GLN A 34 21.30 45.28 -43.93
N ALA A 35 22.34 44.66 -44.48
CA ALA A 35 22.70 43.28 -44.15
C ALA A 35 23.10 43.12 -42.67
N LEU A 36 23.80 44.11 -42.10
CA LEU A 36 24.14 44.13 -40.68
C LEU A 36 22.89 44.29 -39.80
N ALA A 37 21.95 45.16 -40.19
CA ALA A 37 20.67 45.32 -39.50
C ALA A 37 19.84 44.03 -39.53
N ASP A 38 19.76 43.37 -40.69
CA ASP A 38 19.02 42.11 -40.86
C ASP A 38 19.66 40.97 -40.05
N ALA A 39 21.00 40.89 -40.03
CA ALA A 39 21.72 39.93 -39.20
C ALA A 39 21.48 40.16 -37.70
N ALA A 40 21.51 41.42 -37.24
CA ALA A 40 21.21 41.78 -35.86
C ALA A 40 19.76 41.44 -35.48
N ALA A 41 18.80 41.73 -36.34
CA ALA A 41 17.39 41.40 -36.13
C ALA A 41 17.17 39.87 -36.07
N THR A 42 17.86 39.11 -36.90
CA THR A 42 17.80 37.64 -36.91
C THR A 42 18.39 37.07 -35.63
N GLY A 43 19.55 37.57 -35.18
CA GLY A 43 20.17 37.18 -33.91
C GLY A 43 19.25 37.45 -32.72
N ALA A 44 18.70 38.67 -32.64
CA ALA A 44 17.78 39.04 -31.56
C ALA A 44 16.52 38.15 -31.52
N ARG A 45 15.99 37.75 -32.69
CA ARG A 45 14.85 36.83 -32.76
C ARG A 45 15.23 35.42 -32.33
N ALA A 46 16.38 34.92 -32.76
CA ALA A 46 16.88 33.60 -32.35
C ALA A 46 17.13 33.52 -30.84
N ASP A 47 17.68 34.57 -30.24
CA ASP A 47 17.90 34.66 -28.80
C ASP A 47 16.55 34.65 -28.05
N ALA A 48 15.58 35.44 -28.50
CA ALA A 48 14.24 35.45 -27.91
C ALA A 48 13.53 34.09 -28.01
N ASP A 49 13.65 33.42 -29.16
CA ASP A 49 13.08 32.08 -29.36
C ASP A 49 13.76 31.04 -28.45
N ALA A 50 15.08 31.12 -28.28
CA ALA A 50 15.84 30.25 -27.39
C ALA A 50 15.45 30.46 -25.91
N GLU A 51 15.32 31.72 -25.48
CA GLU A 51 14.85 32.05 -24.13
C GLU A 51 13.43 31.53 -23.88
N ALA A 52 12.52 31.72 -24.84
CA ALA A 52 11.15 31.22 -24.76
C ALA A 52 11.11 29.68 -24.67
N LEU A 53 11.92 28.99 -25.47
CA LEU A 53 12.03 27.53 -25.44
C LEU A 53 12.55 27.03 -24.08
N LEU A 54 13.60 27.66 -23.55
CA LEU A 54 14.15 27.31 -22.24
C LEU A 54 13.17 27.57 -21.10
N ALA A 55 12.43 28.68 -21.15
CA ALA A 55 11.39 28.99 -20.18
C ALA A 55 10.28 27.94 -20.19
N ARG A 56 9.81 27.54 -21.38
CA ARG A 56 8.82 26.47 -21.54
C ARG A 56 9.34 25.13 -20.99
N ALA A 57 10.54 24.72 -21.40
CA ALA A 57 11.13 23.46 -20.96
C ALA A 57 11.31 23.41 -19.43
N ARG A 58 11.69 24.52 -18.79
CA ARG A 58 11.77 24.62 -17.32
C ARG A 58 10.40 24.48 -16.66
N SER A 59 9.39 25.15 -17.20
CA SER A 59 8.02 25.05 -16.70
C SER A 59 7.48 23.63 -16.80
N GLU A 60 7.70 22.95 -17.94
CA GLU A 60 7.29 21.57 -18.16
C GLU A 60 8.02 20.62 -17.21
N ALA A 61 9.33 20.78 -17.02
CA ALA A 61 10.10 19.97 -16.09
C ALA A 61 9.61 20.11 -14.64
N GLU A 62 9.30 21.32 -14.19
CA GLU A 62 8.74 21.53 -12.84
C GLU A 62 7.33 20.93 -12.70
N ALA A 63 6.49 21.04 -13.72
CA ALA A 63 5.17 20.40 -13.72
C ALA A 63 5.28 18.86 -13.62
N VAL A 64 6.19 18.25 -14.38
CA VAL A 64 6.46 16.80 -14.31
C VAL A 64 6.98 16.41 -12.93
N ARG A 65 7.90 17.19 -12.35
CA ARG A 65 8.42 16.93 -11.00
C ARG A 65 7.32 17.00 -9.95
N GLU A 66 6.43 17.98 -10.02
CA GLU A 66 5.35 18.10 -9.05
C GLU A 66 4.30 17.00 -9.20
N ALA A 67 3.95 16.63 -10.43
CA ALA A 67 3.10 15.47 -10.69
C ALA A 67 3.69 14.18 -10.11
N ALA A 68 4.98 13.92 -10.38
CA ALA A 68 5.67 12.75 -9.84
C ALA A 68 5.73 12.75 -8.30
N ARG A 69 5.92 13.92 -7.66
CA ARG A 69 5.87 14.05 -6.20
C ARG A 69 4.46 13.76 -5.66
N ALA A 70 3.42 14.22 -6.34
CA ALA A 70 2.04 13.98 -5.92
C ALA A 70 1.68 12.49 -6.03
N GLU A 71 2.03 11.86 -7.15
CA GLU A 71 1.84 10.43 -7.39
C GLU A 71 2.62 9.59 -6.37
N GLY A 72 3.91 9.85 -6.19
CA GLY A 72 4.73 9.13 -5.20
C GLY A 72 4.22 9.28 -3.76
N ARG A 73 3.64 10.43 -3.40
CA ARG A 73 2.97 10.60 -2.09
C ARG A 73 1.71 9.74 -1.97
N ALA A 74 0.89 9.71 -3.02
CA ALA A 74 -0.33 8.88 -3.04
C ALA A 74 0.01 7.39 -2.95
N ASP A 75 0.98 6.93 -3.73
CA ASP A 75 1.46 5.54 -3.72
C ASP A 75 2.05 5.15 -2.36
N GLY A 76 2.88 6.02 -1.77
CA GLY A 76 3.44 5.81 -0.45
C GLY A 76 2.37 5.67 0.64
N LEU A 77 1.31 6.51 0.59
CA LEU A 77 0.18 6.40 1.51
C LEU A 77 -0.60 5.09 1.31
N ALA A 78 -0.81 4.67 0.06
CA ALA A 78 -1.48 3.42 -0.26
C ALA A 78 -0.69 2.20 0.26
N LEU A 79 0.63 2.16 0.05
CA LEU A 79 1.51 1.10 0.55
C LEU A 79 1.49 1.02 2.08
N VAL A 80 1.65 2.15 2.78
CA VAL A 80 1.58 2.18 4.25
C VAL A 80 0.20 1.74 4.76
N GLY A 81 -0.87 2.12 4.08
CA GLY A 81 -2.23 1.68 4.38
C GLY A 81 -2.39 0.16 4.26
N ALA A 82 -1.88 -0.43 3.17
CA ALA A 82 -1.91 -1.86 2.93
C ALA A 82 -1.13 -2.65 3.99
N GLU A 83 0.08 -2.22 4.31
CA GLU A 83 0.93 -2.84 5.34
C GLU A 83 0.28 -2.78 6.73
N ARG A 84 -0.29 -1.63 7.11
CA ARG A 84 -1.03 -1.50 8.37
C ARG A 84 -2.24 -2.43 8.43
N ALA A 85 -2.99 -2.55 7.34
CA ALA A 85 -4.14 -3.44 7.26
C ALA A 85 -3.71 -4.92 7.38
N ARG A 86 -2.60 -5.29 6.74
CA ARG A 86 -2.00 -6.62 6.86
C ARG A 86 -1.57 -6.92 8.30
N ALA A 87 -0.78 -6.04 8.92
CA ALA A 87 -0.32 -6.22 10.29
C ALA A 87 -1.47 -6.34 11.29
N ARG A 88 -2.55 -5.55 11.11
CA ARG A 88 -3.77 -5.68 11.93
C ARG A 88 -4.47 -7.02 11.76
N ARG A 89 -4.57 -7.54 10.53
CA ARG A 89 -5.17 -8.85 10.27
C ARG A 89 -4.34 -9.97 10.88
N GLU A 90 -3.02 -9.91 10.75
CA GLU A 90 -2.10 -10.88 11.34
C GLU A 90 -2.20 -10.87 12.87
N ALA A 91 -2.16 -9.69 13.49
CA ALA A 91 -2.33 -9.54 14.94
C ALA A 91 -3.68 -10.09 15.42
N ARG A 92 -4.78 -9.77 14.72
CA ARG A 92 -6.10 -10.34 15.03
C ARG A 92 -6.11 -11.86 14.86
N GLY A 93 -5.45 -12.38 13.82
CA GLY A 93 -5.30 -13.82 13.60
C GLY A 93 -4.61 -14.52 14.76
N VAL A 94 -3.53 -13.94 15.29
CA VAL A 94 -2.82 -14.46 16.47
C VAL A 94 -3.74 -14.51 17.70
N VAL A 95 -4.48 -13.42 17.97
CA VAL A 95 -5.41 -13.38 19.11
C VAL A 95 -6.51 -14.43 18.96
N LEU A 96 -7.15 -14.51 17.79
CA LEU A 96 -8.21 -15.49 17.55
C LEU A 96 -7.71 -16.94 17.64
N ALA A 97 -6.49 -17.21 17.15
CA ALA A 97 -5.87 -18.52 17.27
C ALA A 97 -5.61 -18.89 18.74
N ALA A 98 -5.08 -17.96 19.53
CA ALA A 98 -4.86 -18.16 20.96
C ALA A 98 -6.19 -18.39 21.72
N GLN A 99 -7.23 -17.60 21.41
CA GLN A 99 -8.56 -17.76 22.01
C GLN A 99 -9.17 -19.12 21.67
N ARG A 100 -9.06 -19.56 20.41
CA ARG A 100 -9.52 -20.87 19.96
C ARG A 100 -8.79 -21.99 20.70
N GLN A 101 -7.47 -21.90 20.83
CA GLN A 101 -6.67 -22.88 21.56
C GLN A 101 -7.10 -22.97 23.02
N VAL A 102 -7.31 -21.85 23.71
CA VAL A 102 -7.78 -21.84 25.11
C VAL A 102 -9.16 -22.49 25.24
N PHE A 103 -10.07 -22.23 24.30
CA PHE A 103 -11.40 -22.87 24.30
C PHE A 103 -11.32 -24.38 24.04
N GLU A 104 -10.46 -24.82 23.12
CA GLU A 104 -10.21 -26.24 22.86
C GLU A 104 -9.61 -26.93 24.11
N ASP A 105 -8.63 -26.30 24.77
CA ASP A 105 -8.02 -26.79 26.01
C ASP A 105 -9.04 -26.88 27.15
N LEU A 106 -9.90 -25.88 27.30
CA LEU A 106 -11.00 -25.91 28.28
C LEU A 106 -11.93 -27.08 27.99
N THR A 107 -12.34 -27.26 26.74
CA THR A 107 -13.23 -28.34 26.32
C THR A 107 -12.60 -29.72 26.60
N ALA A 108 -11.31 -29.88 26.33
CA ALA A 108 -10.57 -31.10 26.65
C ALA A 108 -10.55 -31.35 28.17
N ARG A 109 -10.21 -30.34 28.98
CA ARG A 109 -10.20 -30.45 30.44
C ARG A 109 -11.57 -30.79 31.03
N VAL A 110 -12.65 -30.24 30.47
CA VAL A 110 -14.02 -30.57 30.88
C VAL A 110 -14.32 -32.03 30.60
N ARG A 111 -13.95 -32.54 29.41
CA ARG A 111 -14.13 -33.96 29.05
C ARG A 111 -13.33 -34.88 29.97
N ASP A 112 -12.08 -34.53 30.26
CA ASP A 112 -11.20 -35.30 31.16
C ASP A 112 -11.69 -35.30 32.62
N ALA A 113 -12.47 -34.29 33.01
CA ALA A 113 -13.06 -34.20 34.35
C ALA A 113 -14.37 -35.01 34.51
N LEU A 114 -15.02 -35.41 33.41
CA LEU A 114 -16.32 -36.12 33.46
C LEU A 114 -16.32 -37.41 34.29
N PRO A 115 -15.27 -38.26 34.26
CA PRO A 115 -15.25 -39.45 35.09
C PRO A 115 -15.33 -39.10 36.58
N ARG A 116 -14.65 -38.03 37.03
CA ARG A 116 -14.70 -37.59 38.43
C ARG A 116 -16.06 -37.04 38.83
N LEU A 117 -16.76 -36.41 37.89
CA LEU A 117 -18.13 -35.93 38.11
C LEU A 117 -19.10 -37.10 38.37
N ARG A 118 -18.85 -38.27 37.79
CA ARG A 118 -19.66 -39.48 38.07
C ARG A 118 -19.48 -40.00 39.49
N ASP A 119 -18.29 -39.80 40.05
CA ASP A 119 -17.93 -40.22 41.40
C ASP A 119 -18.32 -39.16 42.45
N ASP A 120 -18.85 -38.01 42.00
CA ASP A 120 -19.33 -36.93 42.86
C ASP A 120 -20.62 -37.34 43.60
N PRO A 121 -20.73 -37.11 44.93
CA PRO A 121 -21.94 -37.38 45.70
C PRO A 121 -23.22 -36.70 45.17
N ALA A 122 -23.11 -35.62 44.40
CA ALA A 122 -24.23 -34.91 43.79
C ALA A 122 -24.70 -35.55 42.46
N TYR A 123 -23.93 -36.48 41.88
CA TYR A 123 -24.25 -37.12 40.61
C TYR A 123 -25.61 -37.85 40.59
N PRO A 124 -26.00 -38.62 41.62
CA PRO A 124 -27.30 -39.28 41.66
C PRO A 124 -28.47 -38.29 41.53
N ALA A 125 -28.43 -37.17 42.26
CA ALA A 125 -29.47 -36.14 42.22
C ALA A 125 -29.56 -35.43 40.85
N TRP A 126 -28.45 -35.30 40.14
CA TRP A 126 -28.46 -34.84 38.75
C TRP A 126 -29.06 -35.90 37.81
N HIS A 127 -28.66 -37.16 37.98
CA HIS A 127 -29.16 -38.27 37.17
C HIS A 127 -30.67 -38.41 37.28
N ASP A 128 -31.23 -38.35 38.48
CA ASP A 128 -32.67 -38.44 38.71
C ASP A 128 -33.45 -37.32 38.02
N ARG A 129 -32.90 -36.10 38.02
CA ARG A 129 -33.48 -34.97 37.26
C ARG A 129 -33.46 -35.23 35.75
N ALA A 130 -32.37 -35.79 35.23
CA ALA A 130 -32.28 -36.16 33.81
C ALA A 130 -33.29 -37.26 33.43
N VAL A 131 -33.47 -38.27 34.30
CA VAL A 131 -34.50 -39.31 34.13
C VAL A 131 -35.89 -38.69 34.11
N ALA A 132 -36.20 -37.79 35.03
CA ALA A 132 -37.50 -37.10 35.10
C ALA A 132 -37.79 -36.30 33.82
N GLN A 133 -36.81 -35.56 33.29
CA GLN A 133 -36.94 -34.82 32.04
C GLN A 133 -37.18 -35.74 30.83
N ILE A 134 -36.45 -36.86 30.76
CA ILE A 134 -36.63 -37.84 29.67
C ILE A 134 -38.02 -38.49 29.73
N ARG A 135 -38.52 -38.83 30.93
CA ARG A 135 -39.88 -39.36 31.10
C ARG A 135 -40.94 -38.32 30.76
N ALA A 136 -40.72 -37.05 31.07
CA ALA A 136 -41.62 -35.97 30.64
C ALA A 136 -41.68 -35.86 29.10
N ALA A 137 -40.58 -36.15 28.39
CA ALA A 137 -40.52 -36.08 26.93
C ALA A 137 -41.02 -37.35 26.22
N LEU A 138 -40.68 -38.54 26.72
CA LEU A 138 -41.00 -39.84 26.08
C LEU A 138 -42.24 -40.53 26.65
N GLY A 139 -42.72 -40.09 27.80
CA GLY A 139 -43.82 -40.71 28.53
C GLY A 139 -43.35 -41.37 29.85
N PRO A 140 -44.26 -41.54 30.82
CA PRO A 140 -43.94 -42.06 32.15
C PRO A 140 -43.40 -43.49 32.11
N ASP A 141 -43.84 -44.30 31.14
CA ASP A 141 -43.47 -45.72 30.99
C ASP A 141 -42.16 -45.94 30.23
N ALA A 142 -41.40 -44.88 29.94
CA ALA A 142 -40.11 -45.01 29.27
C ALA A 142 -39.15 -45.88 30.10
N ALA A 143 -38.60 -46.91 29.46
CA ALA A 143 -37.57 -47.76 30.03
C ALA A 143 -36.25 -46.98 29.99
N VAL A 144 -35.70 -46.65 31.16
CA VAL A 144 -34.53 -45.78 31.29
C VAL A 144 -33.34 -46.57 31.80
N THR A 145 -32.20 -46.42 31.14
CA THR A 145 -30.95 -47.13 31.45
C THR A 145 -29.81 -46.13 31.63
N LYS A 146 -28.96 -46.37 32.64
CA LYS A 146 -27.73 -45.60 32.87
C LYS A 146 -26.66 -46.02 31.85
N LEU A 147 -25.99 -45.03 31.25
CA LEU A 147 -24.87 -45.30 30.35
C LEU A 147 -23.56 -45.53 31.12
N PRO A 148 -22.65 -46.41 30.66
CA PRO A 148 -21.36 -46.67 31.31
C PRO A 148 -20.52 -45.40 31.51
N GLU A 149 -20.50 -44.54 30.49
CA GLU A 149 -19.76 -43.27 30.49
C GLU A 149 -20.54 -42.09 31.10
N GLY A 150 -21.65 -42.38 31.77
CA GLY A 150 -22.53 -41.38 32.37
C GLY A 150 -23.59 -40.84 31.40
N GLY A 151 -24.66 -40.30 31.99
CA GLY A 151 -25.88 -39.93 31.28
C GLY A 151 -26.89 -41.07 31.18
N VAL A 152 -27.87 -40.89 30.30
CA VAL A 152 -29.12 -41.66 30.33
C VAL A 152 -29.55 -42.02 28.89
N SER A 153 -29.93 -43.28 28.66
CA SER A 153 -30.70 -43.67 27.47
C SER A 153 -32.09 -44.12 27.86
N ALA A 154 -33.09 -43.85 27.02
CA ALA A 154 -34.44 -44.31 27.26
C ALA A 154 -35.16 -44.69 25.97
N GLU A 155 -36.12 -45.61 26.11
CA GLU A 155 -36.94 -46.10 25.01
C GLU A 155 -38.41 -46.20 25.44
N ALA A 156 -39.33 -45.76 24.58
CA ALA A 156 -40.77 -45.84 24.78
C ALA A 156 -41.51 -45.92 23.44
N ALA A 157 -42.33 -46.96 23.24
CA ALA A 157 -43.20 -47.13 22.06
C ALA A 157 -42.48 -46.86 20.71
N GLY A 158 -41.28 -47.45 20.53
CA GLY A 158 -40.47 -47.29 19.32
C GLY A 158 -39.71 -45.96 19.20
N ARG A 159 -39.76 -45.09 20.22
CA ARG A 159 -38.97 -43.86 20.29
C ARG A 159 -37.81 -44.03 21.25
N ARG A 160 -36.63 -43.53 20.86
CA ARG A 160 -35.41 -43.61 21.67
C ARG A 160 -34.81 -42.23 21.90
N ALA A 161 -34.42 -41.94 23.13
CA ALA A 161 -33.61 -40.77 23.47
C ALA A 161 -32.30 -41.23 24.13
N VAL A 162 -31.20 -40.58 23.77
CA VAL A 162 -29.89 -40.81 24.38
C VAL A 162 -29.30 -39.46 24.74
N VAL A 163 -28.96 -39.29 26.02
CA VAL A 163 -28.37 -38.07 26.55
C VAL A 163 -27.07 -38.44 27.27
N PRO A 164 -25.96 -38.56 26.55
CA PRO A 164 -24.65 -38.81 27.15
C PRO A 164 -24.24 -37.61 28.02
N LEU A 165 -23.59 -37.88 29.16
CA LEU A 165 -23.06 -36.82 30.02
C LEU A 165 -22.10 -35.89 29.26
N ALA A 166 -21.25 -36.45 28.39
CA ALA A 166 -20.35 -35.69 27.54
C ALA A 166 -21.07 -34.74 26.56
N ALA A 167 -22.25 -35.13 26.04
CA ALA A 167 -23.03 -34.27 25.17
C ALA A 167 -23.68 -33.10 25.93
N LEU A 168 -24.04 -33.30 27.20
CA LEU A 168 -24.53 -32.22 28.06
C LEU A 168 -23.41 -31.27 28.46
N ALA A 169 -22.24 -31.79 28.84
CA ALA A 169 -21.07 -30.98 29.14
C ALA A 169 -20.60 -30.17 27.93
N GLY A 170 -20.58 -30.79 26.74
CA GLY A 170 -20.30 -30.10 25.48
C GLY A 170 -21.27 -28.95 25.23
N ARG A 171 -22.59 -29.19 25.36
CA ARG A 171 -23.60 -28.13 25.23
C ARG A 171 -23.45 -27.01 26.27
N ALA A 172 -23.04 -27.32 27.50
CA ALA A 172 -22.80 -26.32 28.53
C ALA A 172 -21.58 -25.44 28.19
N VAL A 173 -20.50 -26.02 27.67
CA VAL A 173 -19.32 -25.28 27.22
C VAL A 173 -19.63 -24.41 25.99
N GLU A 174 -20.36 -24.96 25.02
CA GLU A 174 -20.81 -24.21 23.83
C GLU A 174 -21.78 -23.07 24.19
N ALA A 175 -22.61 -23.22 25.23
CA ALA A 175 -23.52 -22.17 25.69
C ALA A 175 -22.78 -20.97 26.30
N VAL A 176 -21.60 -21.18 26.89
CA VAL A 176 -20.68 -20.08 27.24
C VAL A 176 -20.07 -19.52 25.97
N GLY A 177 -19.72 -20.40 25.03
CA GLY A 177 -19.13 -20.06 23.74
C GLY A 177 -17.73 -19.46 23.88
N PRO A 178 -17.00 -19.29 22.75
CA PRO A 178 -15.72 -18.61 22.78
C PRO A 178 -15.89 -17.15 23.20
N GLU A 179 -16.94 -16.46 22.72
CA GLU A 179 -17.15 -15.04 23.00
C GLU A 179 -17.48 -14.75 24.48
N GLY A 180 -18.20 -15.65 25.16
CA GLY A 180 -18.56 -15.47 26.58
C GLY A 180 -17.39 -15.63 27.56
N LEU A 181 -16.27 -16.25 27.13
CA LEU A 181 -15.03 -16.29 27.91
C LEU A 181 -14.24 -14.98 27.87
N TRP A 182 -14.52 -14.12 26.88
CA TRP A 182 -13.76 -12.89 26.64
C TRP A 182 -14.62 -11.63 26.81
N ALA A 183 -15.90 -11.77 27.17
CA ALA A 183 -16.74 -10.68 27.61
C ALA A 183 -16.35 -10.27 29.06
N PRO A 184 -16.26 -8.97 29.39
CA PRO A 184 -15.92 -8.49 30.73
C PRO A 184 -17.00 -8.77 31.78
#